data_AF-A0A1E3A0D2-F1
#
_entry.id   AF-A0A1E3A0D2-F1
#
_cell.length_a   1.000
_cell.length_b   1.000
_cell.length_c   1.000
_cell.angle_alpha   90.00
_cell.angle_beta   90.00
_cell.angle_gamma   90.00
#
_symmetry.space_group_name_H-M   'P 1'
#
loop_
_entity.id
_entity.type
_entity.pdbx_description
1 polymer ?
#
loop_
_entity_poly.entity_id
_entity_poly.type
_entity_poly.pdbx_seq_one_letter_code
_entity_poly.pdbx_strand_id
1 'polypeptide(L)' 'MDTAEKIVLTRSKIVCIGVGLHAGYGSAQRMYVKRGYIPDGSGVWYRDQICTPYGDCCNDDDLVLYLSKKLD' A
#
# COMPACT_ATOMS: atom_id res chain seq x y z
N MET A 1 13.56 -0.69 -2.56
CA MET A 1 12.70 -1.75 -1.98
C MET A 1 13.51 -2.85 -1.31
N ASP A 2 14.51 -3.46 -1.96
CA ASP A 2 15.25 -4.59 -1.34
C ASP A 2 15.90 -4.24 0.00
N THR A 3 16.54 -3.07 0.12
CA THR A 3 17.11 -2.61 1.39
C THR A 3 16.05 -2.41 2.47
N ALA A 4 14.90 -1.84 2.12
CA ALA A 4 13.81 -1.63 3.05
C ALA A 4 13.23 -2.97 3.54
N GLU A 5 12.98 -3.92 2.62
CA GLU A 5 12.52 -5.27 2.94
C GLU A 5 13.51 -6.00 3.85
N LYS A 6 14.83 -5.89 3.59
CA LYS A 6 15.88 -6.44 4.45
C LYS A 6 15.88 -5.83 5.86
N ILE A 7 15.65 -4.53 5.99
CA ILE A 7 15.54 -3.87 7.29
C ILE A 7 14.29 -4.36 8.03
N VAL A 8 13.14 -4.46 7.34
CA VAL A 8 11.89 -4.96 7.95
C VAL A 8 12.07 -6.38 8.48
N LEU A 9 12.77 -7.26 7.75
CA LEU A 9 13.07 -8.63 8.18
C LEU A 9 13.78 -8.73 9.55
N THR A 10 14.46 -7.67 9.99
CA THR A 10 15.08 -7.63 11.34
C THR A 10 14.06 -7.45 12.46
N ARG A 11 12.81 -7.09 12.15
CA ARG A 11 11.75 -6.75 13.13
C ARG A 11 10.42 -7.45 12.88
N SER A 12 10.09 -7.79 11.63
CA SER A 12 8.81 -8.35 11.21
C SER A 12 8.96 -9.25 9.99
N LYS A 13 8.11 -10.27 9.88
CA LYS A 13 7.97 -11.12 8.69
C LYS A 13 6.94 -10.58 7.68
N ILE A 14 6.31 -9.45 7.98
CA ILE A 14 5.33 -8.80 7.11
C ILE A 14 5.75 -7.35 6.93
N VAL A 15 5.76 -6.90 5.68
CA VAL A 15 5.90 -5.49 5.30
C VAL A 15 4.58 -4.98 4.74
N CYS A 16 4.17 -3.79 5.17
CA CYS A 16 2.99 -3.10 4.65
C CYS A 16 3.42 -1.77 4.01
N ILE A 17 2.78 -1.41 2.90
CA ILE A 17 3.04 -0.18 2.16
C ILE A 17 1.72 0.43 1.70
N GLY A 18 1.60 1.75 1.79
CA GLY A 18 0.52 2.49 1.12
C GLY A 18 0.93 2.86 -0.30
N VAL A 19 -0.01 2.82 -1.24
CA VAL A 19 0.18 3.36 -2.59
C VAL A 19 -1.02 4.20 -2.99
N GLY A 20 -0.76 5.41 -3.51
CA GLY A 20 -1.81 6.31 -4.00
C GLY A 20 -2.56 5.73 -5.20
N LEU A 21 -3.81 6.16 -5.38
CA LEU A 21 -4.72 5.58 -6.37
C LEU A 21 -4.76 6.33 -7.72
N HIS A 22 -4.35 7.60 -7.77
CA HIS A 22 -4.33 8.33 -9.04
C HIS A 22 -3.18 7.87 -9.97
N ALA A 23 -3.28 8.20 -11.25
CA ALA A 23 -2.41 7.67 -12.31
C ALA A 23 -0.90 7.96 -12.12
N GLY A 24 -0.55 8.98 -11.33
CA GLY A 24 0.85 9.32 -11.03
C GLY A 24 1.58 8.20 -10.27
N TYR A 25 0.85 7.40 -9.50
CA TYR A 25 1.39 6.27 -8.75
C TYR A 25 1.42 4.95 -9.53
N GLY A 26 0.98 4.92 -10.80
CA GLY A 26 0.85 3.69 -11.59
C GLY A 26 2.15 2.88 -11.73
N SER A 27 3.31 3.55 -11.78
CA SER A 27 4.62 2.88 -11.79
C SER A 27 4.88 2.13 -10.48
N ALA A 28 4.58 2.74 -9.34
CA ALA A 28 4.72 2.16 -8.01
C ALA A 28 3.74 0.99 -7.80
N GLN A 29 2.46 1.19 -8.16
CA GLN A 29 1.43 0.13 -8.10
C GLN A 29 1.89 -1.13 -8.83
N ARG A 30 2.33 -0.99 -10.09
CA ARG A 30 2.82 -2.14 -10.89
C ARG A 30 4.08 -2.75 -10.33
N MET A 31 5.02 -1.93 -9.83
CA MET A 31 6.26 -2.42 -9.23
C MET A 31 5.97 -3.26 -7.98
N TYR A 32 5.09 -2.79 -7.09
CA TYR A 32 4.76 -3.50 -5.85
C TYR A 32 4.07 -4.85 -6.13
N VAL A 33 3.08 -4.87 -7.02
CA VAL A 33 2.41 -6.12 -7.41
C VAL A 33 3.40 -7.12 -8.01
N LYS A 34 4.28 -6.68 -8.92
CA LYS A 34 5.33 -7.54 -9.50
C LYS A 34 6.34 -8.06 -8.48
N ARG A 35 6.47 -7.41 -7.33
CA ARG A 35 7.32 -7.82 -6.21
C ARG A 35 6.62 -8.75 -5.21
N GLY A 36 5.36 -9.11 -5.44
CA GLY A 36 4.59 -10.03 -4.61
C GLY A 36 3.79 -9.36 -3.49
N TYR A 37 3.62 -8.03 -3.52
CA TYR A 37 2.69 -7.35 -2.62
C TYR A 37 1.25 -7.56 -3.10
N ILE A 38 0.35 -7.84 -2.16
CA ILE A 38 -1.08 -8.01 -2.41
C ILE A 38 -1.87 -7.01 -1.56
N PRO A 39 -3.09 -6.60 -1.97
CA PRO A 39 -3.96 -5.80 -1.12
C PRO A 39 -4.14 -6.44 0.26
N ASP A 40 -4.00 -5.65 1.32
CA ASP A 40 -4.06 -6.16 2.69
C ASP A 40 -5.49 -6.46 3.18
N GLY A 41 -6.50 -6.10 2.37
CA GLY A 41 -7.92 -6.34 2.63
C GLY A 41 -8.61 -5.26 3.47
N SER A 42 -7.90 -4.22 3.90
CA SER A 42 -8.47 -3.13 4.71
C SER A 42 -9.33 -2.14 3.90
N GLY A 43 -9.27 -2.21 2.57
CA GLY A 43 -9.98 -1.31 1.67
C GLY A 43 -9.20 -0.03 1.36
N VAL A 44 -9.90 0.99 0.87
CA VAL A 44 -9.31 2.29 0.56
C VAL A 44 -9.17 3.10 1.86
N TRP A 45 -8.07 3.83 1.99
CA TRP A 45 -7.85 4.79 3.07
C TRP A 45 -7.77 6.20 2.51
N TYR A 46 -8.29 7.16 3.27
CA TYR A 46 -8.20 8.58 2.97
C TYR A 46 -7.92 9.33 4.27
N ARG A 47 -6.85 10.13 4.29
CA ARG A 47 -6.41 10.91 5.47
C ARG A 47 -6.29 10.06 6.73
N ASP A 48 -5.50 9.00 6.63
CA ASP A 48 -5.18 8.05 7.72
C ASP A 48 -6.39 7.31 8.33
N GLN A 49 -7.51 7.24 7.60
CA GLN A 49 -8.71 6.50 8.01
C GLN A 49 -9.20 5.59 6.90
N ILE A 50 -9.77 4.43 7.26
CA ILE A 50 -10.48 3.57 6.31
C ILE A 50 -11.66 4.36 5.75
N CYS A 51 -11.75 4.46 4.43
CA CYS A 51 -12.87 5.10 3.76
C CYS A 51 -14.18 4.40 4.15
N THR A 52 -15.11 5.17 4.69
CA THR A 52 -16.45 4.67 4.96
C THR A 52 -17.12 4.32 3.63
N PRO A 53 -17.83 3.18 3.52
CA PRO A 53 -18.58 2.86 2.32
C PRO A 53 -19.51 4.00 1.91
N TYR A 54 -19.49 4.38 0.64
CA TYR A 54 -20.26 5.50 0.07
C TYR A 54 -19.91 6.89 0.62
N GLY A 55 -18.83 7.03 1.39
CA GLY A 55 -18.29 8.32 1.79
C GLY A 55 -17.56 9.01 0.65
N ASP A 56 -17.54 10.35 0.67
CA ASP A 56 -16.78 11.15 -0.27
C ASP A 56 -15.27 11.02 0.01
N CYS A 57 -14.48 10.98 -1.06
CA CYS A 57 -13.03 11.10 -1.00
C CYS A 57 -12.51 11.85 -2.24
N CYS A 58 -11.40 12.55 -2.09
CA CYS A 58 -10.71 13.15 -3.23
C CYS A 58 -9.67 12.17 -3.75
N ASN A 59 -9.50 12.07 -5.07
CA ASN A 59 -8.43 11.27 -5.67
C ASN A 59 -7.12 12.05 -5.70
N ASP A 60 -6.62 12.40 -4.51
CA ASP A 60 -5.37 13.10 -4.27
C ASP A 60 -4.32 12.17 -3.64
N ASP A 61 -3.24 12.75 -3.10
CA ASP A 61 -2.12 12.00 -2.53
C ASP A 61 -2.48 11.27 -1.22
N ASP A 62 -3.58 11.64 -0.56
CA ASP A 62 -4.05 11.02 0.68
C ASP A 62 -4.93 9.77 0.42
N LEU A 63 -5.38 9.56 -0.82
CA LEU A 63 -6.21 8.42 -1.19
C LEU A 63 -5.35 7.21 -1.57
N VAL A 64 -5.21 6.27 -0.64
CA VAL A 64 -4.27 5.15 -0.73
C VAL A 64 -4.93 3.79 -0.57
N LEU A 65 -4.29 2.78 -1.16
CA LEU A 65 -4.54 1.37 -0.86
C LEU A 65 -3.31 0.80 -0.15
N TYR A 66 -3.54 0.06 0.95
CA TYR A 66 -2.47 -0.66 1.62
C TYR A 66 -2.26 -2.05 1.00
N LEU A 67 -0.99 -2.37 0.75
CA LEU A 67 -0.55 -3.67 0.29
C LEU A 67 0.37 -4.29 1.34
N SER A 68 0.30 -5.62 1.50
CA SER A 68 1.20 -6.38 2.35
C SER A 68 1.95 -7.46 1.57
N LYS A 69 3.13 -7.81 2.08
CA LYS A 69 3.92 -8.93 1.58
C LYS A 69 4.54 -9.66 2.78
N LYS A 70 4.44 -10.99 2.78
CA LYS A 70 5.21 -11.84 3.68
C LYS A 70 6.64 -11.94 3.16
N LEU A 71 7.61 -11.68 4.04
CA LEU A 71 9.04 -11.76 3.75
C LEU A 71 9.58 -13.07 4.30
N ASP A 72 10.41 -13.75 3.51
CA ASP A 72 11.07 -14.99 3.88
C ASP A 72 12.47 -14.73 4.47
#